data_AF-A0A945YL89-F1
#
_entry.id   AF-A0A945YL89-F1
#
_cell.length_a   1.000
_cell.length_b   1.000
_cell.length_c   1.000
_cell.angle_alpha   90.00
_cell.angle_beta   90.00
_cell.angle_gamma   90.00
#
_symmetry.space_group_name_H-M   'P 1'
#
loop_
_entity.id
_entity.type
_entity.pdbx_description
1 polymer ?
#
loop_
_entity_poly.entity_id
_entity_poly.type
_entity_poly.pdbx_seq_one_letter_code
_entity_poly.pdbx_strand_id
1 'polypeptide(L)'
;MAQAKRNLSKALASVDVVVEVLDARMPAASMNPLFDVLRQERQRPALKILNKADIADQAVTARWIEYFMDNDSLASALPMVGKSKQDVRKIVDSCRKLAPHRVDAIKPLRLMVSGVPNVGKSTILNGLLGQSKAKAADEPAITKMITRYEVNDELIIYDSPGVMWPKVDTEETGLLL
;
A
#
# COMPACT_ATOMS: atom_id res chain seq x y z
N MET A 1 17.86 -8.31 9.58
CA MET A 1 17.22 -7.01 9.29
C MET A 1 17.77 -6.32 8.03
N ALA A 2 19.09 -6.23 7.84
CA ALA A 2 19.71 -5.57 6.67
C ALA A 2 19.22 -6.12 5.30
N GLN A 3 19.01 -7.44 5.17
CA GLN A 3 18.58 -8.04 3.90
C GLN A 3 17.15 -7.63 3.49
N ALA A 4 16.20 -7.62 4.43
CA ALA A 4 14.81 -7.25 4.16
C ALA A 4 14.70 -5.76 3.79
N LYS A 5 15.37 -4.88 4.55
CA LYS A 5 15.50 -3.45 4.24
C LYS A 5 16.10 -3.24 2.84
N ARG A 6 17.20 -3.96 2.53
CA ARG A 6 17.87 -3.88 1.22
C ARG A 6 16.99 -4.36 0.07
N ASN A 7 16.27 -5.47 0.25
CA ASN A 7 15.37 -6.02 -0.77
C ASN A 7 14.20 -5.07 -1.03
N LEU A 8 13.59 -4.54 0.02
CA LEU A 8 12.52 -3.56 -0.08
C LEU A 8 12.98 -2.26 -0.74
N SER A 9 14.14 -1.73 -0.34
CA SER A 9 14.72 -0.52 -0.97
C SER A 9 15.01 -0.73 -2.47
N LYS A 10 15.50 -1.93 -2.85
CA LYS A 10 15.70 -2.28 -4.27
C LYS A 10 14.37 -2.36 -5.03
N ALA A 11 13.34 -2.93 -4.43
CA ALA A 11 12.02 -3.00 -5.07
C ALA A 11 11.36 -1.64 -5.21
N LEU A 12 11.47 -0.77 -4.19
CA LEU A 12 11.02 0.62 -4.25
C LEU A 12 11.66 1.42 -5.39
N ALA A 13 12.89 1.07 -5.79
CA ALA A 13 13.54 1.68 -6.94
C ALA A 13 12.82 1.36 -8.26
N SER A 14 12.17 0.20 -8.35
CA SER A 14 11.53 -0.31 -9.56
C SER A 14 10.05 0.08 -9.71
N VAL A 15 9.48 0.80 -8.74
CA VAL A 15 8.06 1.21 -8.77
C VAL A 15 7.90 2.72 -8.88
N ASP A 16 6.75 3.14 -9.39
CA ASP A 16 6.40 4.55 -9.59
C ASP A 16 5.52 5.08 -8.46
N VAL A 17 4.55 4.30 -8.00
CA VAL A 17 3.65 4.67 -6.89
C VAL A 17 3.52 3.50 -5.92
N VAL A 18 3.46 3.83 -4.64
CA VAL A 18 3.20 2.90 -3.56
C VAL A 18 1.74 3.00 -3.13
N VAL A 19 1.00 1.89 -3.19
CA VAL A 19 -0.35 1.75 -2.65
C VAL A 19 -0.23 1.14 -1.26
N GLU A 20 -0.39 1.95 -0.22
CA GLU A 20 -0.32 1.52 1.17
C GLU A 20 -1.73 1.31 1.72
N VAL A 21 -2.07 0.06 2.06
CA VAL A 21 -3.38 -0.30 2.59
C VAL A 21 -3.34 -0.27 4.12
N LEU A 22 -4.24 0.53 4.70
CA LEU A 22 -4.39 0.77 6.14
C LEU A 22 -5.80 0.35 6.60
N ASP A 23 -5.97 0.08 7.88
CA ASP A 23 -7.29 -0.08 8.50
C ASP A 23 -7.80 1.29 8.96
N ALA A 24 -8.94 1.74 8.43
CA ALA A 24 -9.52 3.06 8.70
C ALA A 24 -9.84 3.28 10.19
N ARG A 25 -10.03 2.22 10.97
CA ARG A 25 -10.30 2.31 12.42
C ARG A 25 -9.04 2.63 13.22
N MET A 26 -7.87 2.31 12.67
CA MET A 26 -6.56 2.52 13.30
C MET A 26 -5.47 2.84 12.26
N PRO A 27 -5.56 3.98 11.54
CA PRO A 27 -4.67 4.24 10.41
C PRO A 27 -3.19 4.28 10.80
N ALA A 28 -2.83 5.00 11.87
CA ALA A 28 -1.45 5.09 12.32
C ALA A 28 -0.86 3.75 12.79
N ALA A 29 -1.64 2.94 13.52
CA ALA A 29 -1.19 1.66 14.03
C ALA A 29 -1.03 0.59 12.93
N SER A 30 -1.79 0.72 11.84
CA SER A 30 -1.72 -0.19 10.68
C SER A 30 -0.69 0.19 9.62
N MET A 31 0.06 1.27 9.84
CA MET A 31 1.19 1.68 8.98
C MET A 31 2.45 0.85 9.24
N ASN A 32 3.39 0.86 8.30
CA ASN A 32 4.74 0.35 8.52
C ASN A 32 5.77 1.51 8.44
N PRO A 33 6.33 1.99 9.56
CA PRO A 33 7.30 3.08 9.63
C PRO A 33 8.58 2.81 8.82
N LEU A 34 9.10 1.58 8.81
CA LEU A 34 10.29 1.26 8.02
C LEU A 34 10.00 1.42 6.52
N PHE A 35 8.81 1.01 6.09
CA PHE A 35 8.37 1.15 4.72
C PHE A 35 8.20 2.63 4.34
N ASP A 36 7.62 3.43 5.23
CA ASP A 36 7.43 4.86 5.00
C ASP A 36 8.77 5.60 4.87
N VAL A 37 9.73 5.34 5.78
CA VAL A 37 11.10 5.89 5.69
C VAL A 37 11.74 5.54 4.36
N LEU A 38 11.74 4.26 3.97
CA LEU A 38 12.38 3.81 2.73
C LEU A 38 11.72 4.40 1.48
N ARG A 39 10.41 4.58 1.50
CA ARG A 39 9.65 5.20 0.42
C ARG A 39 10.01 6.68 0.30
N GLN A 40 10.06 7.42 1.41
CA GLN A 40 10.44 8.83 1.44
C GLN A 40 11.89 9.05 1.01
N GLU A 41 12.83 8.22 1.46
CA GLU A 41 14.24 8.24 1.00
C GLU A 41 14.35 8.12 -0.54
N ARG A 42 13.41 7.39 -1.17
CA ARG A 42 13.32 7.19 -2.61
C ARG A 42 12.41 8.19 -3.32
N GLN A 43 11.81 9.13 -2.59
CA GLN A 43 10.86 10.11 -3.11
C GLN A 43 9.74 9.45 -3.93
N ARG A 44 9.21 8.32 -3.43
CA ARG A 44 8.11 7.60 -4.09
C ARG A 44 6.77 8.10 -3.58
N PRO A 45 5.87 8.56 -4.47
CA PRO A 45 4.51 8.91 -4.08
C PRO A 45 3.78 7.74 -3.41
N ALA A 46 2.97 8.05 -2.41
CA ALA A 46 2.10 7.11 -1.72
C ALA A 46 0.64 7.41 -2.00
N LEU A 47 -0.13 6.37 -2.32
CA LEU A 47 -1.58 6.38 -2.20
C LEU A 47 -1.96 5.56 -0.96
N LYS A 48 -2.33 6.24 0.12
CA LYS A 48 -2.82 5.63 1.35
C LYS A 48 -4.30 5.29 1.21
N ILE A 49 -4.64 4.02 1.30
CA ILE A 49 -6.01 3.52 1.27
C ILE A 49 -6.45 3.20 2.69
N LEU A 50 -7.33 4.03 3.23
CA LEU A 50 -7.97 3.77 4.52
C LEU A 50 -9.13 2.81 4.29
N ASN A 51 -8.82 1.51 4.31
CA ASN A 51 -9.75 0.44 4.01
C ASN A 51 -10.65 0.13 5.21
N LYS A 52 -11.78 -0.56 4.97
CA LYS A 52 -12.84 -0.82 5.99
C LYS A 52 -13.50 0.46 6.52
N ALA A 53 -13.59 1.49 5.68
CA ALA A 53 -14.22 2.75 6.03
C ALA A 53 -15.72 2.63 6.38
N ASP A 54 -16.37 1.52 6.01
CA ASP A 54 -17.76 1.18 6.36
C ASP A 54 -17.97 0.90 7.86
N ILE A 55 -16.91 0.50 8.56
CA ILE A 55 -16.95 0.18 10.00
C ILE A 55 -16.09 1.13 10.83
N ALA A 56 -15.64 2.24 10.25
CA ALA A 56 -14.87 3.29 10.90
C ALA A 56 -15.73 4.56 11.08
N ASP A 57 -15.36 5.40 12.04
CA ASP A 57 -15.98 6.71 12.18
C ASP A 57 -15.59 7.61 10.99
N GLN A 58 -16.60 8.13 10.28
CA GLN A 58 -16.42 8.90 9.06
C GLN A 58 -15.69 10.23 9.32
N ALA A 59 -16.01 10.92 10.41
CA ALA A 59 -15.39 12.21 10.75
C ALA A 59 -13.93 12.02 11.16
N VAL A 60 -13.62 10.96 11.91
CA VAL A 60 -12.24 10.60 12.26
C VAL A 60 -11.45 10.17 11.02
N THR A 61 -12.05 9.38 10.14
CA THR A 61 -11.42 8.96 8.87
C THR A 61 -11.07 10.16 7.99
N ALA A 62 -11.97 11.15 7.90
CA ALA A 62 -11.71 12.40 7.17
C ALA A 62 -10.50 13.16 7.73
N ARG A 63 -10.41 13.29 9.06
CA ARG A 63 -9.25 13.93 9.72
C ARG A 63 -7.94 13.19 9.46
N TRP A 64 -7.96 11.86 9.39
CA TRP A 64 -6.77 11.08 9.03
C TRP A 64 -6.34 11.31 7.59
N ILE A 65 -7.28 11.46 6.66
CA ILE A 65 -6.98 11.77 5.25
C ILE A 65 -6.28 13.12 5.15
N GLU A 66 -6.84 14.15 5.80
CA GLU A 66 -6.24 15.48 5.88
C GLU A 66 -4.84 15.41 6.49
N TYR A 67 -4.71 14.76 7.65
CA TYR A 67 -3.43 14.57 8.32
C TYR A 67 -2.36 13.95 7.40
N PHE A 68 -2.69 12.89 6.66
CA PHE A 68 -1.71 12.26 5.77
C PHE A 68 -1.29 13.15 4.60
N MET A 69 -2.21 13.94 4.06
CA MET A 69 -1.92 14.84 2.94
C MET A 69 -1.14 16.08 3.38
N ASP A 70 -1.39 16.57 4.60
CA ASP A 70 -0.70 17.74 5.16
C ASP A 70 0.73 17.41 5.63
N ASN A 71 0.96 16.19 6.14
CA ASN A 71 2.26 15.79 6.69
C ASN A 71 3.19 15.13 5.67
N ASP A 72 2.70 14.78 4.49
CA ASP A 72 3.53 14.25 3.40
C ASP A 72 3.04 14.74 2.04
N SER A 73 3.79 15.68 1.46
CA SER A 73 3.53 16.25 0.12
C SER A 73 3.54 15.22 -1.03
N LEU A 74 4.11 14.03 -0.81
CA LEU A 74 4.10 12.94 -1.79
C LEU A 74 2.98 11.91 -1.52
N ALA A 75 2.18 12.11 -0.47
CA ALA A 75 1.05 11.24 -0.15
C ALA A 75 -0.28 11.83 -0.65
N SER A 76 -1.13 10.94 -1.13
CA SER A 76 -2.57 11.15 -1.25
C SER A 76 -3.26 10.09 -0.40
N ALA A 77 -4.41 10.41 0.19
CA ALA A 77 -5.18 9.46 0.97
C ALA A 77 -6.64 9.41 0.51
N LEU A 78 -7.28 8.25 0.61
CA LEU A 78 -8.69 8.08 0.32
C LEU A 78 -9.31 6.92 1.11
N PRO A 79 -10.60 7.02 1.48
CA PRO A 79 -11.29 5.96 2.20
C PRO A 79 -11.84 4.92 1.23
N MET A 80 -11.84 3.65 1.63
CA MET A 80 -12.39 2.55 0.84
C MET A 80 -13.04 1.46 1.69
N VAL A 81 -13.95 0.73 1.05
CA VAL A 81 -14.42 -0.58 1.52
C VAL A 81 -13.75 -1.71 0.74
N GLY A 82 -13.24 -1.40 -0.47
CA GLY A 82 -12.40 -2.32 -1.26
C GLY A 82 -13.16 -3.49 -1.89
N LYS A 83 -14.49 -3.38 -2.05
CA LYS A 83 -15.36 -4.46 -2.54
C LYS A 83 -15.90 -4.25 -3.96
N SER A 84 -15.78 -3.03 -4.51
CA SER A 84 -16.37 -2.69 -5.82
C SER A 84 -15.32 -2.50 -6.92
N LYS A 85 -15.71 -2.79 -8.18
CA LYS A 85 -14.89 -2.44 -9.37
C LYS A 85 -14.63 -0.94 -9.48
N GLN A 86 -15.56 -0.12 -8.98
CA GLN A 86 -15.42 1.34 -8.97
C GLN A 86 -14.29 1.78 -8.03
N ASP A 87 -14.13 1.14 -6.88
CA ASP A 87 -13.03 1.41 -5.96
C ASP A 87 -11.69 1.10 -6.63
N VAL A 88 -11.55 -0.08 -7.23
CA VAL A 88 -10.33 -0.46 -7.96
C VAL A 88 -9.97 0.58 -9.03
N ARG A 89 -10.96 1.04 -9.80
CA ARG A 89 -10.74 2.10 -10.81
C ARG A 89 -10.24 3.39 -10.17
N LYS A 90 -10.86 3.83 -9.06
CA LYS A 90 -10.41 5.02 -8.31
C LYS A 90 -8.97 4.90 -7.82
N ILE A 91 -8.52 3.71 -7.42
CA ILE A 91 -7.12 3.46 -7.04
C ILE A 91 -6.21 3.74 -8.24
N VAL A 92 -6.47 3.10 -9.38
CA VAL A 92 -5.63 3.25 -10.58
C VAL A 92 -5.62 4.70 -11.06
N ASP A 93 -6.77 5.36 -11.11
CA ASP A 93 -6.88 6.76 -11.52
C ASP A 93 -6.10 7.69 -10.58
N SER A 94 -6.15 7.45 -9.27
CA SER A 94 -5.39 8.23 -8.28
C SER A 94 -3.89 8.00 -8.41
N CYS A 95 -3.45 6.75 -8.63
CA CYS A 95 -2.06 6.45 -8.90
C CYS A 95 -1.56 7.10 -10.20
N ARG A 96 -2.38 7.17 -11.25
CA ARG A 96 -2.02 7.88 -12.50
C ARG A 96 -1.83 9.37 -12.29
N LYS A 97 -2.61 10.00 -11.40
CA LYS A 97 -2.40 11.40 -11.00
C LYS A 97 -1.08 11.61 -10.27
N LEU A 98 -0.66 10.64 -9.45
CA LEU A 98 0.62 10.66 -8.73
C LEU A 98 1.83 10.36 -9.64
N ALA A 99 1.63 9.64 -10.74
CA ALA A 99 2.65 9.34 -11.74
C ALA A 99 2.19 9.72 -13.17
N PRO A 100 2.02 11.02 -13.46
CA PRO A 100 1.39 11.49 -14.71
C PRO A 100 2.25 11.23 -15.96
N HIS A 101 3.51 10.81 -15.78
CA HIS A 101 4.43 10.44 -16.86
C HIS A 101 4.31 8.97 -17.31
N ARG A 102 3.43 8.18 -16.66
CA ARG A 102 3.17 6.76 -16.94
C ARG A 102 1.82 6.59 -17.65
N VAL A 103 1.81 6.91 -18.94
CA VAL A 103 0.57 7.10 -19.72
C VAL A 103 0.27 6.01 -20.75
N ASP A 104 1.25 5.16 -21.08
CA ASP A 104 1.15 4.21 -22.19
C ASP A 104 1.93 2.91 -21.92
N ALA A 105 1.87 1.99 -22.89
CA ALA A 105 2.55 0.70 -22.84
C ALA A 105 4.09 0.79 -22.92
N ILE A 106 4.64 1.93 -23.37
CA ILE A 106 6.10 2.17 -23.41
C ILE A 106 6.58 2.49 -21.99
N LYS A 107 5.76 3.22 -21.22
CA LYS A 107 6.01 3.58 -19.82
C LYS A 107 4.86 3.09 -18.94
N PRO A 108 4.73 1.76 -18.74
CA PRO A 108 3.67 1.22 -17.90
C PRO A 108 3.77 1.75 -16.47
N LEU A 109 2.62 1.97 -15.86
CA LEU A 109 2.50 2.35 -14.46
C LEU A 109 2.89 1.16 -13.57
N ARG A 110 3.89 1.35 -12.72
CA ARG A 110 4.37 0.30 -11.79
C ARG A 110 3.94 0.64 -10.38
N LEU A 111 3.05 -0.17 -9.82
CA LEU A 111 2.54 -0.02 -8.47
C LEU A 111 3.20 -1.01 -7.53
N MET A 112 3.48 -0.62 -6.29
CA MET A 112 3.73 -1.57 -5.21
C MET A 112 2.56 -1.56 -4.23
N VAL A 113 1.96 -2.71 -3.96
CA VAL A 113 0.92 -2.85 -2.93
C VAL A 113 1.57 -3.31 -1.63
N SER A 114 1.36 -2.54 -0.56
CA SER A 114 1.91 -2.78 0.77
C SER A 114 0.83 -2.62 1.84
N GLY A 115 1.07 -3.17 3.02
CA GLY A 115 0.18 -3.13 4.18
C GLY A 115 0.51 -4.24 5.17
N VAL A 116 0.19 -4.02 6.44
CA VAL A 116 0.32 -5.05 7.49
C VAL A 116 -0.74 -6.17 7.28
N PRO A 117 -0.63 -7.32 7.95
CA PRO A 117 -1.65 -8.37 7.85
C PRO A 117 -3.08 -7.87 8.15
N ASN A 118 -4.10 -8.50 7.56
CA ASN A 118 -5.53 -8.28 7.85
C ASN A 118 -6.11 -6.89 7.53
N VAL A 119 -5.35 -5.95 6.94
CA VAL A 119 -5.88 -4.63 6.48
C VAL A 119 -6.72 -4.73 5.20
N GLY A 120 -6.77 -5.88 4.53
CA GLY A 120 -7.48 -6.08 3.26
C GLY A 120 -6.59 -5.90 2.01
N LYS A 121 -5.26 -5.98 2.18
CA LYS A 121 -4.28 -5.95 1.09
C LYS A 121 -4.60 -6.94 -0.04
N SER A 122 -4.94 -8.18 0.29
CA SER A 122 -5.24 -9.23 -0.69
C SER A 122 -6.52 -8.94 -1.48
N THR A 123 -7.53 -8.33 -0.85
CA THR A 123 -8.77 -7.92 -1.53
C THR A 123 -8.48 -6.85 -2.57
N ILE A 124 -7.72 -5.82 -2.20
CA ILE A 124 -7.32 -4.75 -3.12
C ILE A 124 -6.44 -5.28 -4.24
N LEU A 125 -5.46 -6.13 -3.91
CA LEU A 125 -4.58 -6.76 -4.90
C LEU A 125 -5.39 -7.59 -5.91
N ASN A 126 -6.28 -8.47 -5.46
CA ASN A 126 -7.13 -9.25 -6.35
C ASN A 126 -8.06 -8.39 -7.20
N GLY A 127 -8.58 -7.30 -6.63
CA GLY A 127 -9.36 -6.30 -7.36
C GLY A 127 -8.55 -5.70 -8.51
N LEU A 128 -7.31 -5.27 -8.23
CA LEU A 128 -6.40 -4.70 -9.23
C LEU A 128 -5.95 -5.71 -10.30
N LEU A 129 -5.78 -6.99 -9.92
CA LEU A 129 -5.44 -8.05 -10.86
C LEU A 129 -6.63 -8.49 -11.74
N GLY A 130 -7.85 -8.06 -11.43
CA GLY A 130 -9.08 -8.46 -12.12
C GLY A 130 -9.44 -9.95 -11.97
N GLN A 131 -8.69 -10.71 -11.17
CA GLN A 131 -8.82 -12.14 -10.94
C GLN A 131 -8.35 -12.50 -9.53
N SER A 132 -8.91 -13.57 -8.93
CA SER A 132 -8.50 -14.08 -7.62
C SER A 132 -7.17 -14.85 -7.68
N LYS A 133 -6.09 -14.17 -8.08
CA LYS A 133 -4.74 -14.73 -8.24
C LYS A 133 -3.92 -14.68 -6.96
N ALA A 134 -4.12 -13.67 -6.12
CA ALA A 134 -3.51 -13.60 -4.81
C ALA A 134 -4.30 -14.49 -3.84
N LYS A 135 -3.68 -15.56 -3.35
CA LYS A 135 -4.24 -16.32 -2.23
C LYS A 135 -4.37 -15.37 -1.04
N ALA A 136 -5.58 -15.22 -0.51
CA ALA A 136 -5.81 -14.64 0.81
C ALA A 136 -5.23 -15.62 1.84
N ALA A 137 -3.90 -15.68 1.93
CA ALA A 137 -3.22 -16.38 2.99
C ALA A 137 -3.02 -15.35 4.10
N ASP A 138 -3.93 -15.34 5.08
CA ASP A 138 -3.85 -14.57 6.32
C ASP A 138 -2.72 -15.06 7.25
N GLU A 139 -1.71 -15.75 6.71
CA GLU A 139 -0.54 -16.20 7.44
C GLU A 139 0.54 -15.12 7.40
N PRO A 140 0.99 -14.58 8.56
CA PRO A 140 2.14 -13.70 8.67
C PRO A 140 3.40 -14.43 8.21
N ALA A 141 3.70 -14.39 6.93
CA ALA A 141 4.81 -15.13 6.36
C ALA A 141 6.07 -14.27 6.34
N ILE A 142 7.02 -14.65 7.18
CA ILE A 142 8.41 -14.21 7.19
C ILE A 142 8.99 -14.35 5.76
N THR A 143 9.42 -13.22 5.18
CA THR A 143 10.14 -13.11 3.89
C THR A 143 9.65 -14.02 2.76
N LYS A 144 8.41 -13.81 2.29
CA LYS A 144 8.07 -14.21 0.91
C LYS A 144 8.74 -13.24 -0.08
N MET A 145 9.11 -13.72 -1.26
CA MET A 145 9.70 -12.87 -2.31
C MET A 145 8.66 -11.87 -2.83
N ILE A 146 9.12 -10.70 -3.27
CA ILE A 146 8.25 -9.71 -3.94
C ILE A 146 7.79 -10.32 -5.25
N THR A 147 6.47 -10.41 -5.43
CA THR A 147 5.88 -10.99 -6.64
C THR A 147 5.55 -9.88 -7.62
N ARG A 148 5.86 -10.08 -8.90
CA ARG A 148 5.53 -9.15 -9.99
C ARG A 148 4.37 -9.73 -10.80
N TYR A 149 3.34 -8.92 -11.02
CA TYR A 149 2.18 -9.24 -11.85
C TYR A 149 2.08 -8.22 -12.98
N GLU A 150 2.01 -8.70 -14.22
CA GLU A 150 1.69 -7.89 -15.39
C GLU A 150 0.17 -7.99 -15.59
N VAL A 151 -0.55 -6.90 -15.31
CA VAL A 151 -2.03 -6.87 -15.36
C VAL A 151 -2.49 -6.67 -16.79
N ASN A 152 -1.85 -5.72 -17.47
CA ASN A 152 -1.98 -5.43 -18.89
C ASN A 152 -0.73 -4.65 -19.35
N ASP A 153 -0.70 -4.24 -20.61
CA ASP A 153 0.46 -3.55 -21.20
C ASP A 153 0.81 -2.22 -20.50
N GLU A 154 -0.13 -1.62 -19.77
CA GLU A 154 0.05 -0.32 -19.11
C GLU A 154 0.17 -0.40 -17.58
N LEU A 155 -0.01 -1.58 -16.97
CA LEU A 155 -0.08 -1.72 -15.52
C LEU A 155 0.67 -2.95 -15.02
N ILE A 156 1.68 -2.69 -14.19
CA ILE A 156 2.47 -3.70 -13.49
C ILE A 156 2.29 -3.51 -11.99
N ILE A 157 2.06 -4.61 -11.27
CA ILE A 157 1.88 -4.59 -9.82
C ILE A 157 2.93 -5.47 -9.15
N TYR A 158 3.60 -4.90 -8.17
CA TYR A 158 4.51 -5.57 -7.26
C TYR A 158 3.77 -5.80 -5.93
N ASP A 159 3.63 -7.06 -5.52
CA ASP A 159 3.14 -7.41 -4.19
C ASP A 159 4.33 -7.63 -3.28
N SER A 160 4.51 -6.75 -2.30
CA SER A 160 5.37 -7.06 -1.17
C SER A 160 4.55 -7.88 -0.18
N PRO A 161 4.83 -9.19 -0.01
CA PRO A 161 4.23 -9.93 1.10
C PRO A 161 4.62 -9.20 2.38
N GLY A 162 3.62 -9.00 3.27
CA GLY A 162 3.69 -8.04 4.37
C GLY A 162 5.06 -8.03 5.02
N VAL A 163 5.81 -6.95 4.79
CA VAL A 163 7.13 -6.79 5.37
C VAL A 163 6.88 -6.65 6.87
N MET A 164 7.00 -7.75 7.59
CA MET A 164 6.88 -7.72 9.04
C MET A 164 7.98 -6.84 9.61
N TRP A 165 7.61 -6.13 10.66
CA TRP A 165 8.45 -5.25 11.44
C TRP A 165 9.81 -5.89 11.75
N PRO A 166 10.91 -5.12 11.85
CA PRO A 166 11.93 -5.51 12.81
C PRO A 166 11.24 -5.74 14.17
N LYS A 167 11.76 -6.65 15.02
CA LYS A 167 11.15 -6.99 16.31
C LYS A 167 10.57 -5.76 17.00
N VAL A 168 9.39 -5.92 17.59
CA VAL A 168 8.78 -4.89 18.46
C VAL A 168 9.80 -4.61 19.55
N ASP A 169 10.58 -3.54 19.38
CA ASP A 169 11.71 -3.23 20.25
C ASP A 169 11.25 -2.37 21.46
N THR A 170 10.01 -1.87 21.43
CA THR A 170 9.44 -1.02 22.49
C THR A 170 8.02 -1.45 22.89
N GLU A 171 7.72 -1.32 24.19
CA GLU A 171 6.41 -1.64 24.79
C GLU A 171 5.28 -0.79 24.18
N GLU A 172 5.55 0.47 23.82
CA GLU A 172 4.62 1.36 23.10
C GLU A 172 4.19 0.81 21.73
N THR A 173 5.11 0.18 20.99
CA THR A 173 4.79 -0.44 19.70
C THR A 173 3.96 -1.71 19.89
N GLY A 174 4.11 -2.39 21.04
CA GLY A 174 3.26 -3.52 21.43
C GLY A 174 1.86 -3.13 21.87
N LEU A 175 1.67 -1.93 22.41
CA LEU A 175 0.37 -1.39 22.83
C LEU A 175 -0.50 -0.89 21.67
N LEU A 176 0.08 -0.70 20.48
CA LEU A 176 -0.62 -0.27 19.26
C LEU A 176 -1.08 -1.45 18.37
N LEU A 177 -0.69 -2.69 18.71
CA LEU A 177 -1.07 -3.93 18.01
C LEU A 177 -2.28 -4.61 18.67
#